data_AF-A0A3E0PRG9-F1
#
_entry.id   AF-A0A3E0PRG9-F1
#
_cell.length_a   1.000
_cell.length_b   1.000
_cell.length_c   1.000
_cell.angle_alpha   90.00
_cell.angle_beta   90.00
_cell.angle_gamma   90.00
#
_symmetry.space_group_name_H-M   'P 1'
#
loop_
_entity.id
_entity.type
_entity.pdbx_description
1 polymer ?
#
loop_
_entity_poly.entity_id
_entity_poly.type
_entity_poly.pdbx_seq_one_letter_code
_entity_poly.pdbx_strand_id
1 'polypeptide(L)'
;MTRRIARLLMAAALVGLVHGAVVEKAEADAPTSEERTLVRLAQSAIRKAGGLYNAKKYDEAGEAIVEAAGNLAKLPGNPSPELAKWVSPLRQQVDRARKMLADKGVKVPEASTPAEPNRVQSEEDSVLFARDVAPLLVTHCVECHGDRNARSGFSVYTFARLLREGASGPAIEPGEAEASLLVKKLLGTADGDRMPQGADPLPRGEIAKIEAWIAAGAKFGGNASLPLEEVIARAAAESMTHEELAGRRFDQAERTWRLILPDVQPRREESKTVLVVGGVGQEQLAAVARAAEEQAAKLRKLFGVPDEQPLIKGRLTLYVFDKRFEYGEVGVMLERREIPQAWRGHWRYGPLDTYGCVLLDEQGQASAGLVGQLLAGVYASSLGQVPRWFAEGTARAVAERLDPRDERVAGWDDHLREILERVDDPAGFLTASLPPEESDVLAYSFVSKLLMTPSRKYTALVSQLQQGADFDTAFAKIYRGKPQESIDAWLARVGRRR
;
A
#
# COMPACT_ATOMS: atom_id res chain seq x y z
N MET A 1 16.15 -63.07 18.13
CA MET A 1 16.24 -61.99 19.14
C MET A 1 16.25 -60.56 18.55
N THR A 2 16.57 -60.36 17.28
CA THR A 2 16.85 -59.03 16.69
C THR A 2 15.62 -58.20 16.28
N ARG A 3 14.47 -58.80 15.92
CA ARG A 3 13.27 -58.04 15.51
C ARG A 3 12.41 -57.50 16.66
N ARG A 4 12.49 -58.09 17.86
CA ARG A 4 11.75 -57.58 19.05
C ARG A 4 12.45 -56.40 19.71
N ILE A 5 13.78 -56.37 19.70
CA ILE A 5 14.58 -55.27 20.29
C ILE A 5 14.45 -53.99 19.43
N ALA A 6 14.43 -54.11 18.10
CA ALA A 6 14.24 -52.97 17.20
C ALA A 6 12.85 -52.29 17.35
N ARG A 7 11.78 -53.07 17.61
CA ARG A 7 10.43 -52.51 17.86
C ARG A 7 10.29 -51.83 19.22
N LEU A 8 11.02 -52.31 20.24
CA LEU A 8 11.03 -51.68 21.57
C LEU A 8 11.83 -50.37 21.59
N LEU A 9 12.91 -50.26 20.81
CA LEU A 9 13.71 -49.03 20.72
C LEU A 9 13.02 -47.93 19.89
N MET A 10 12.27 -48.27 18.84
CA MET A 10 11.46 -47.29 18.08
C MET A 10 10.26 -46.76 18.89
N ALA A 11 9.63 -47.61 19.70
CA ALA A 11 8.53 -47.18 20.59
C ALA A 11 9.02 -46.24 21.70
N ALA A 12 10.20 -46.48 22.28
CA ALA A 12 10.78 -45.60 23.29
C ALA A 12 11.22 -44.24 22.73
N ALA A 13 11.73 -44.19 21.48
CA ALA A 13 12.11 -42.94 20.82
C ALA A 13 10.88 -42.08 20.43
N LEU A 14 9.78 -42.71 20.00
CA LEU A 14 8.52 -42.01 19.71
C LEU A 14 7.80 -41.52 20.98
N VAL A 15 7.85 -42.27 22.08
CA VAL A 15 7.28 -41.81 23.36
C VAL A 15 8.08 -40.65 23.95
N GLY A 16 9.41 -40.63 23.78
CA GLY A 16 10.28 -39.51 24.20
C GLY A 16 10.11 -38.23 23.37
N LEU A 17 9.92 -38.35 22.05
CA LEU A 17 9.65 -37.21 21.16
C LEU A 17 8.24 -36.63 21.34
N VAL A 18 7.24 -37.48 21.61
CA VAL A 18 5.87 -37.01 21.89
C VAL A 18 5.76 -36.42 23.30
N HIS A 19 6.44 -36.98 24.31
CA HIS A 19 6.49 -36.34 25.63
C HIS A 19 7.31 -35.05 25.61
N GLY A 20 8.44 -34.99 24.88
CA GLY A 20 9.24 -33.77 24.74
C GLY A 20 8.46 -32.63 24.09
N ALA A 21 7.80 -32.87 22.95
CA ALA A 21 7.03 -31.85 22.25
C ALA A 21 5.73 -31.44 22.98
N VAL A 22 5.12 -32.35 23.75
CA VAL A 22 3.94 -32.03 24.58
C VAL A 22 4.34 -31.24 25.82
N VAL A 23 5.50 -31.51 26.42
CA VAL A 23 6.03 -30.73 27.56
C VAL A 23 6.51 -29.35 27.12
N GLU A 24 7.20 -29.24 25.97
CA GLU A 24 7.69 -27.97 25.41
C GLU A 24 6.53 -27.05 24.97
N LYS A 25 5.45 -27.62 24.44
CA LYS A 25 4.22 -26.89 24.09
C LYS A 25 3.37 -26.52 25.32
N ALA A 26 3.41 -27.33 26.38
CA ALA A 26 2.71 -27.04 27.64
C ALA A 26 3.40 -25.94 28.47
N GLU A 27 4.72 -25.79 28.38
CA GLU A 27 5.44 -24.65 28.97
C GLU A 27 5.24 -23.36 28.19
N ALA A 28 5.07 -23.42 26.86
CA ALA A 28 4.87 -22.24 26.01
C ALA A 28 3.49 -21.57 26.16
N ASP A 29 2.45 -22.30 26.59
CA ASP A 29 1.07 -21.79 26.75
C ASP A 29 0.70 -21.41 28.21
N ALA A 30 1.58 -21.68 29.18
CA ALA A 30 1.29 -21.42 30.59
C ALA A 30 1.34 -19.90 30.91
N PRO A 31 0.41 -19.36 31.72
CA PRO A 31 0.43 -17.95 32.12
C PRO A 31 1.78 -17.58 32.75
N THR A 32 2.30 -16.41 32.39
CA THR A 32 3.55 -15.87 32.94
C THR A 32 3.43 -15.55 34.44
N SER A 33 4.55 -15.37 35.12
CA SER A 33 4.57 -14.99 36.55
C SER A 33 3.86 -13.66 36.81
N GLU A 34 3.97 -12.71 35.87
CA GLU A 34 3.30 -11.42 35.91
C GLU A 34 1.79 -11.56 35.73
N GLU A 35 1.33 -12.31 34.73
CA GLU A 35 -0.10 -12.56 34.50
C GLU A 35 -0.73 -13.29 35.68
N ARG A 36 -0.06 -14.31 36.24
CA ARG A 36 -0.50 -15.00 37.47
C ARG A 36 -0.59 -14.04 38.66
N THR A 37 0.23 -13.00 38.70
CA THR A 37 0.22 -12.00 39.77
C THR A 37 -0.96 -11.05 39.59
N LEU A 38 -1.19 -10.54 38.37
CA LEU A 38 -2.35 -9.71 38.02
C LEU A 38 -3.68 -10.42 38.27
N VAL A 39 -3.78 -11.70 37.90
CA VAL A 39 -4.96 -12.53 38.18
C VAL A 39 -5.19 -12.68 39.70
N ARG A 40 -4.13 -12.91 40.49
CA ARG A 40 -4.23 -13.01 41.95
C ARG A 40 -4.66 -11.69 42.59
N LEU A 41 -4.15 -10.56 42.11
CA LEU A 41 -4.54 -9.23 42.58
C LEU A 41 -6.02 -8.95 42.28
N ALA A 42 -6.47 -9.25 41.06
CA ALA A 42 -7.88 -9.13 40.70
C ALA A 42 -8.79 -10.02 41.57
N GLN A 43 -8.42 -11.27 41.81
CA GLN A 43 -9.16 -12.17 42.70
C GLN A 43 -9.22 -11.65 44.13
N SER A 44 -8.12 -11.09 44.65
CA SER A 44 -8.06 -10.52 45.99
C SER A 44 -8.99 -9.32 46.13
N ALA A 45 -8.97 -8.42 45.15
CA ALA A 45 -9.82 -7.23 45.11
C ALA A 45 -11.31 -7.60 45.00
N ILE A 46 -11.68 -8.60 44.19
CA ILE A 46 -13.07 -9.12 44.11
C ILE A 46 -13.53 -9.69 45.46
N ARG A 47 -12.69 -10.47 46.15
CA ARG A 47 -13.01 -11.00 47.49
C ARG A 47 -13.20 -9.88 48.51
N LYS A 48 -12.33 -8.87 48.48
CA LYS A 48 -12.42 -7.68 49.34
C LYS A 48 -13.73 -6.92 49.10
N ALA A 49 -14.11 -6.72 47.84
CA ALA A 49 -15.37 -6.10 47.46
C ALA A 49 -16.59 -6.85 48.01
N GLY A 50 -16.60 -8.19 47.93
CA GLY A 50 -17.68 -9.00 48.49
C GLY A 50 -17.82 -8.85 50.01
N GLY A 51 -16.70 -8.79 50.75
CA GLY A 51 -16.71 -8.54 52.19
C GLY A 51 -17.25 -7.15 52.54
N LEU A 52 -16.81 -6.12 51.82
CA LEU A 52 -17.27 -4.73 52.01
C LEU A 52 -18.76 -4.55 51.66
N TYR A 53 -19.22 -5.23 50.60
CA TYR A 53 -20.63 -5.24 50.21
C TYR A 53 -21.51 -5.84 51.31
N ASN A 54 -21.10 -6.97 51.90
CA ASN A 54 -21.83 -7.60 53.01
C ASN A 54 -21.83 -6.72 54.29
N ALA A 55 -20.77 -5.94 54.50
CA ALA A 55 -20.69 -4.95 55.56
C ALA A 55 -21.46 -3.64 55.26
N LYS A 56 -22.20 -3.59 54.14
CA LYS A 56 -22.95 -2.41 53.64
C LYS A 56 -22.08 -1.18 53.35
N LYS A 57 -20.77 -1.37 53.15
CA LYS A 57 -19.80 -0.33 52.75
C LYS A 57 -19.71 -0.29 51.23
N TYR A 58 -20.77 0.20 50.59
CA TYR A 58 -20.94 0.04 49.14
C TYR A 58 -19.95 0.87 48.31
N ASP A 59 -19.56 2.06 48.77
CA ASP A 59 -18.57 2.90 48.07
C ASP A 59 -17.18 2.24 48.09
N GLU A 60 -16.73 1.78 49.27
CA GLU A 60 -15.46 1.05 49.43
C GLU A 60 -15.48 -0.28 48.63
N ALA A 61 -16.63 -0.95 48.57
CA ALA A 61 -16.80 -2.12 47.72
C ALA A 61 -16.68 -1.78 46.23
N GLY A 62 -17.18 -0.61 45.82
CA GLY A 62 -17.01 -0.05 44.48
C GLY A 62 -15.55 0.20 44.12
N GLU A 63 -14.78 0.83 44.99
CA GLU A 63 -13.33 1.06 44.81
C GLU A 63 -12.57 -0.26 44.61
N ALA A 64 -12.89 -1.29 45.41
CA ALA A 64 -12.28 -2.61 45.27
C ALA A 64 -12.64 -3.28 43.93
N ILE A 65 -13.84 -3.05 43.36
CA ILE A 65 -14.17 -3.54 42.02
C ILE A 65 -13.46 -2.74 40.92
N VAL A 66 -13.22 -1.44 41.10
CA VAL A 66 -12.37 -0.64 40.19
C VAL A 66 -10.94 -1.18 40.18
N GLU A 67 -10.38 -1.48 41.35
CA GLU A 67 -9.04 -2.08 41.49
C GLU A 67 -8.97 -3.45 40.79
N ALA A 68 -9.97 -4.32 40.99
CA ALA A 68 -10.05 -5.61 40.32
C ALA A 68 -10.07 -5.46 38.80
N ALA A 69 -10.89 -4.54 38.29
CA ALA A 69 -11.04 -4.30 36.86
C ALA A 69 -9.78 -3.69 36.24
N GLY A 70 -9.09 -2.79 36.95
CA GLY A 70 -7.81 -2.21 36.50
C GLY A 70 -6.69 -3.25 36.41
N ASN A 71 -6.66 -4.24 37.31
CA ASN A 71 -5.69 -5.34 37.21
C ASN A 71 -6.00 -6.29 36.04
N LEU A 72 -7.29 -6.54 35.74
CA LEU A 72 -7.70 -7.34 34.58
C LEU A 72 -7.47 -6.63 33.24
N ALA A 73 -7.48 -5.29 33.22
CA ALA A 73 -7.22 -4.48 32.03
C ALA A 73 -5.74 -4.46 31.62
N LYS A 74 -4.82 -4.79 32.54
CA LYS A 74 -3.38 -4.93 32.26
C LYS A 74 -3.01 -6.26 31.59
N LEU A 75 -3.95 -7.20 31.51
CA LEU A 75 -3.77 -8.48 30.83
C LEU A 75 -4.04 -8.34 29.32
N PRO A 76 -3.44 -9.19 28.47
CA PRO A 76 -3.61 -9.12 27.01
C PRO A 76 -5.09 -9.14 26.59
N GLY A 77 -5.44 -8.34 25.58
CA GLY A 77 -6.80 -8.26 25.03
C GLY A 77 -7.30 -9.59 24.44
N ASN A 78 -6.38 -10.40 23.89
CA ASN A 78 -6.62 -11.75 23.39
C ASN A 78 -5.72 -12.74 24.15
N PRO A 79 -6.12 -13.20 25.36
CA PRO A 79 -5.29 -14.06 26.20
C PRO A 79 -5.14 -15.47 25.59
N SER A 80 -4.06 -16.16 25.92
CA SER A 80 -3.87 -17.57 25.55
C SER A 80 -5.04 -18.44 26.07
N PRO A 81 -5.33 -19.60 25.47
CA PRO A 81 -6.42 -20.47 25.92
C PRO A 81 -6.33 -20.85 27.40
N GLU A 82 -5.13 -21.03 27.95
CA GLU A 82 -4.93 -21.34 29.37
C GLU A 82 -5.15 -20.13 30.28
N LEU A 83 -4.69 -18.93 29.90
CA LEU A 83 -4.95 -17.71 30.66
C LEU A 83 -6.44 -17.32 30.61
N ALA A 84 -7.11 -17.53 29.48
CA ALA A 84 -8.53 -17.23 29.30
C ALA A 84 -9.41 -17.98 30.31
N LYS A 85 -9.07 -19.23 30.66
CA LYS A 85 -9.77 -20.02 31.70
C LYS A 85 -9.79 -19.32 33.07
N TRP A 86 -8.78 -18.49 33.35
CA TRP A 86 -8.62 -17.80 34.64
C TRP A 86 -9.23 -16.39 34.60
N VAL A 87 -9.12 -15.71 33.46
CA VAL A 87 -9.53 -14.30 33.29
C VAL A 87 -11.03 -14.15 33.03
N SER A 88 -11.61 -15.00 32.18
CA SER A 88 -13.00 -14.89 31.77
C SER A 88 -13.99 -14.97 32.95
N PRO A 89 -13.84 -15.89 33.93
CA PRO A 89 -14.70 -15.92 35.11
C PRO A 89 -14.61 -14.66 35.97
N LEU A 90 -13.41 -14.04 36.05
CA LEU A 90 -13.17 -12.84 36.87
C LEU A 90 -13.79 -11.59 36.23
N ARG A 91 -13.70 -11.45 34.90
CA ARG A 91 -14.40 -10.39 34.17
C ARG A 91 -15.91 -10.45 34.41
N GLN A 92 -16.49 -11.64 34.29
CA GLN A 92 -17.91 -11.85 34.58
C GLN A 92 -18.28 -11.57 36.05
N GLN A 93 -17.39 -11.87 37.01
CA GLN A 93 -17.60 -11.54 38.41
C GLN A 93 -17.58 -10.03 38.66
N VAL A 94 -16.67 -9.30 38.02
CA VAL A 94 -16.63 -7.82 38.05
C VAL A 94 -17.91 -7.24 37.48
N ASP A 95 -18.39 -7.73 36.34
CA ASP A 95 -19.61 -7.20 35.71
C ASP A 95 -20.87 -7.46 36.55
N ARG A 96 -20.95 -8.64 37.17
CA ARG A 96 -22.03 -8.93 38.13
C ARG A 96 -21.95 -8.03 39.36
N ALA A 97 -20.75 -7.83 39.92
CA ALA A 97 -20.56 -6.97 41.09
C ALA A 97 -20.91 -5.51 40.79
N ARG A 98 -20.58 -5.00 39.59
CA ARG A 98 -20.99 -3.66 39.13
C ARG A 98 -22.51 -3.51 39.10
N LYS A 99 -23.24 -4.49 38.56
CA LYS A 99 -24.71 -4.48 38.54
C LYS A 99 -25.29 -4.45 39.96
N MET A 100 -24.77 -5.30 40.86
CA MET A 100 -25.22 -5.34 42.26
C MET A 100 -24.96 -4.02 42.99
N LEU A 101 -23.85 -3.34 42.71
CA LEU A 101 -23.51 -2.05 43.31
C LEU A 101 -24.32 -0.89 42.71
N ALA A 102 -24.65 -0.96 41.41
CA ALA A 102 -25.53 0.00 40.76
C ALA A 102 -26.94 -0.01 41.39
N ASP A 103 -27.47 -1.18 41.76
CA ASP A 103 -28.73 -1.32 42.50
C ASP A 103 -28.68 -0.68 43.91
N LYS A 104 -27.48 -0.40 44.43
CA LYS A 104 -27.25 0.31 45.70
C LYS A 104 -26.91 1.79 45.50
N GLY A 105 -27.03 2.31 44.28
CA GLY A 105 -26.72 3.69 43.94
C GLY A 105 -25.23 3.99 43.78
N VAL A 106 -24.36 2.98 43.88
CA VAL A 106 -22.91 3.12 43.69
C VAL A 106 -22.58 2.89 42.23
N LYS A 107 -22.18 3.96 41.54
CA LYS A 107 -21.71 3.89 40.15
C LYS A 107 -20.25 3.45 40.15
N VAL A 108 -20.03 2.16 39.99
CA VAL A 108 -18.70 1.63 39.70
C VAL A 108 -18.43 1.83 38.21
N PRO A 109 -17.49 2.70 37.80
CA PRO A 109 -17.19 2.89 36.41
C PRO A 109 -16.76 1.56 35.80
N GLU A 110 -17.23 1.30 34.57
CA GLU A 110 -16.56 0.32 33.74
C GLU A 110 -15.10 0.75 33.67
N ALA A 111 -14.17 -0.16 33.98
CA ALA A 111 -12.77 0.11 33.78
C ALA A 111 -12.65 0.41 32.30
N SER A 112 -12.44 1.67 32.03
CA SER A 112 -12.36 2.17 30.69
C SER A 112 -11.07 1.57 30.14
N THR A 113 -11.16 0.78 29.06
CA THR A 113 -10.41 1.27 27.90
C THR A 113 -10.85 2.73 27.74
N PRO A 114 -9.93 3.71 27.87
CA PRO A 114 -10.23 5.10 28.23
C PRO A 114 -11.53 5.64 27.64
N ALA A 115 -12.46 6.10 28.48
CA ALA A 115 -13.66 6.79 28.06
C ALA A 115 -13.32 8.24 27.67
N GLU A 116 -13.96 8.69 26.62
CA GLU A 116 -13.67 9.87 25.80
C GLU A 116 -13.60 11.20 26.57
N PRO A 117 -12.52 11.98 26.40
CA PRO A 117 -12.67 13.41 26.26
C PRO A 117 -13.20 13.67 24.85
N ASN A 118 -14.31 14.39 24.71
CA ASN A 118 -14.82 15.00 23.47
C ASN A 118 -13.91 14.76 22.25
N ARG A 119 -14.00 13.57 21.65
CA ARG A 119 -13.11 13.18 20.56
C ARG A 119 -13.84 13.55 19.28
N VAL A 120 -13.37 14.61 18.65
CA VAL A 120 -13.21 14.58 17.20
C VAL A 120 -12.69 13.17 16.89
N GLN A 121 -13.50 12.37 16.20
CA GLN A 121 -13.13 11.01 15.79
C GLN A 121 -11.73 11.10 15.18
N SER A 122 -10.71 10.63 15.91
CA SER A 122 -9.40 10.41 15.32
C SER A 122 -9.57 9.22 14.38
N GLU A 123 -9.21 9.41 13.11
CA GLU A 123 -9.41 8.46 12.01
C GLU A 123 -8.81 7.05 12.24
N GLU A 124 -8.02 6.85 13.31
CA GLU A 124 -7.28 5.61 13.59
C GLU A 124 -8.13 4.41 14.05
N ASP A 125 -9.28 4.62 14.73
CA ASP A 125 -10.13 3.51 15.24
C ASP A 125 -11.30 3.12 14.30
N SER A 126 -11.45 3.83 13.16
CA SER A 126 -12.46 3.48 12.16
C SER A 126 -11.93 2.39 11.22
N VAL A 127 -12.78 1.43 10.84
CA VAL A 127 -12.43 0.45 9.80
C VAL A 127 -12.25 1.20 8.49
N LEU A 128 -11.00 1.27 8.01
CA LEU A 128 -10.67 1.94 6.77
C LEU A 128 -10.73 0.93 5.63
N PHE A 129 -11.58 1.18 4.64
CA PHE A 129 -11.77 0.26 3.51
C PHE A 129 -10.44 -0.18 2.88
N ALA A 130 -9.56 0.77 2.55
CA ALA A 130 -8.30 0.50 1.87
C ALA A 130 -7.32 -0.36 2.68
N ARG A 131 -7.33 -0.22 4.02
CA ARG A 131 -6.42 -0.93 4.94
C ARG A 131 -6.99 -2.25 5.43
N ASP A 132 -8.29 -2.27 5.74
CA ASP A 132 -8.89 -3.33 6.56
C ASP A 132 -9.84 -4.25 5.76
N VAL A 133 -10.45 -3.76 4.68
CA VAL A 133 -11.48 -4.49 3.91
C VAL A 133 -10.97 -4.91 2.54
N ALA A 134 -10.37 -3.99 1.78
CA ALA A 134 -9.87 -4.25 0.44
C ALA A 134 -8.88 -5.43 0.41
N PRO A 135 -7.93 -5.59 1.37
CA PRO A 135 -7.06 -6.77 1.41
C PRO A 135 -7.83 -8.08 1.57
N LEU A 136 -8.91 -8.11 2.34
CA LEU A 136 -9.75 -9.29 2.51
C LEU A 136 -10.45 -9.66 1.20
N LEU A 137 -11.00 -8.67 0.50
CA LEU A 137 -11.66 -8.87 -0.79
C LEU A 137 -10.67 -9.36 -1.86
N VAL A 138 -9.48 -8.75 -1.93
CA VAL A 138 -8.44 -9.18 -2.87
C VAL A 138 -7.95 -10.59 -2.54
N THR A 139 -7.74 -10.91 -1.27
CA THR A 139 -7.21 -12.22 -0.86
C THR A 139 -8.21 -13.36 -1.08
N HIS A 140 -9.50 -13.14 -0.76
CA HIS A 140 -10.49 -14.21 -0.71
C HIS A 140 -11.48 -14.22 -1.89
N CYS A 141 -11.61 -13.13 -2.63
CA CYS A 141 -12.68 -12.98 -3.62
C CYS A 141 -12.18 -12.77 -5.05
N VAL A 142 -11.00 -12.18 -5.27
CA VAL A 142 -10.56 -11.73 -6.60
C VAL A 142 -10.42 -12.86 -7.62
N GLU A 143 -10.10 -14.08 -7.19
CA GLU A 143 -9.94 -15.22 -8.10
C GLU A 143 -11.24 -15.53 -8.87
N CYS A 144 -12.39 -15.44 -8.18
CA CYS A 144 -13.71 -15.71 -8.74
C CYS A 144 -14.55 -14.46 -9.02
N HIS A 145 -14.13 -13.29 -8.54
CA HIS A 145 -14.84 -12.01 -8.68
C HIS A 145 -13.92 -10.89 -9.20
N GLY A 146 -12.83 -11.22 -9.88
CA GLY A 146 -11.90 -10.24 -10.48
C GLY A 146 -12.46 -9.57 -11.75
N ASP A 147 -11.61 -8.82 -12.45
CA ASP A 147 -11.99 -8.05 -13.64
C ASP A 147 -12.51 -8.94 -14.79
N ARG A 148 -11.77 -10.02 -15.08
CA ARG A 148 -11.99 -10.87 -16.26
C ARG A 148 -12.93 -12.04 -16.01
N ASN A 149 -13.14 -12.41 -14.74
CA ASN A 149 -13.91 -13.58 -14.32
C ASN A 149 -14.88 -13.22 -13.20
N ALA A 150 -15.74 -12.21 -13.41
CA ALA A 150 -16.73 -11.80 -12.43
C ALA A 150 -17.92 -12.80 -12.38
N ARG A 151 -17.82 -13.85 -11.57
CA ARG A 151 -18.92 -14.83 -11.41
C ARG A 151 -20.19 -14.12 -10.96
N SER A 152 -21.32 -14.51 -11.57
CA SER A 152 -22.64 -13.92 -11.33
C SER A 152 -22.71 -12.40 -11.57
N GLY A 153 -21.79 -11.83 -12.37
CA GLY A 153 -21.76 -10.39 -12.67
C GLY A 153 -21.32 -9.51 -11.50
N PHE A 154 -20.89 -10.10 -10.36
CA PHE A 154 -20.36 -9.36 -9.21
C PHE A 154 -18.83 -9.32 -9.28
N SER A 155 -18.25 -8.12 -9.10
CA SER A 155 -16.80 -7.91 -9.22
C SER A 155 -16.25 -7.08 -8.06
N VAL A 156 -15.16 -7.56 -7.46
CA VAL A 156 -14.37 -6.86 -6.44
C VAL A 156 -13.17 -6.12 -7.04
N TYR A 157 -13.08 -6.01 -8.37
CA TYR A 157 -11.88 -5.46 -9.01
C TYR A 157 -11.64 -3.98 -8.68
N THR A 158 -12.71 -3.18 -8.64
CA THR A 158 -12.66 -1.78 -8.21
C THR A 158 -13.78 -1.53 -7.23
N PHE A 159 -13.67 -0.46 -6.44
CA PHE A 159 -14.74 -0.08 -5.51
C PHE A 159 -16.07 0.23 -6.22
N ALA A 160 -16.02 0.90 -7.38
CA ALA A 160 -17.20 1.19 -8.17
C ALA A 160 -17.89 -0.09 -8.66
N ARG A 161 -17.12 -1.13 -9.01
CA ARG A 161 -17.67 -2.43 -9.40
C ARG A 161 -18.19 -3.23 -8.21
N LEU A 162 -17.55 -3.09 -7.04
CA LEU A 162 -17.97 -3.72 -5.80
C LEU A 162 -19.38 -3.28 -5.37
N LEU A 163 -19.73 -2.01 -5.59
CA LEU A 163 -21.06 -1.49 -5.29
C LEU A 163 -22.10 -1.72 -6.40
N ARG A 164 -21.69 -2.24 -7.56
CA ARG A 164 -22.60 -2.54 -8.66
C ARG A 164 -23.37 -3.84 -8.36
N GLU A 165 -24.65 -3.84 -8.66
CA GLU A 165 -25.50 -5.03 -8.55
C GLU A 165 -25.00 -6.17 -9.43
N GLY A 166 -25.00 -7.39 -8.87
CA GLY A 166 -24.79 -8.63 -9.60
C GLY A 166 -26.11 -9.27 -10.02
N ALA A 167 -26.04 -10.47 -10.58
CA ALA A 167 -27.21 -11.25 -11.00
C ALA A 167 -28.14 -11.65 -9.84
N SER A 168 -27.64 -11.62 -8.60
CA SER A 168 -28.39 -11.89 -7.37
C SER A 168 -28.82 -10.62 -6.63
N GLY A 169 -28.73 -9.45 -7.27
CA GLY A 169 -29.00 -8.15 -6.67
C GLY A 169 -27.75 -7.49 -6.06
N PRO A 170 -27.93 -6.42 -5.26
CA PRO A 170 -26.84 -5.71 -4.60
C PRO A 170 -26.11 -6.61 -3.60
N ALA A 171 -24.78 -6.66 -3.71
CA ALA A 171 -23.96 -7.37 -2.75
C ALA A 171 -23.86 -6.63 -1.40
N ILE A 172 -23.90 -5.31 -1.45
CA ILE A 172 -23.67 -4.43 -0.30
C ILE A 172 -24.83 -3.43 -0.23
N GLU A 173 -25.45 -3.37 0.94
CA GLU A 173 -26.45 -2.38 1.32
C GLU A 173 -25.80 -1.43 2.35
N PRO A 174 -25.35 -0.23 1.96
CA PRO A 174 -24.68 0.70 2.86
C PRO A 174 -25.53 1.01 4.10
N GLY A 175 -24.96 0.81 5.28
CA GLY A 175 -25.64 0.98 6.57
C GLY A 175 -26.30 -0.30 7.10
N GLU A 176 -26.58 -1.27 6.23
CA GLU A 176 -27.37 -2.46 6.55
C GLU A 176 -26.53 -3.73 6.36
N ALA A 177 -25.53 -3.92 7.24
CA ALA A 177 -24.59 -5.05 7.16
C ALA A 177 -25.30 -6.41 7.20
N GLU A 178 -26.27 -6.59 8.11
CA GLU A 178 -27.01 -7.84 8.25
C GLU A 178 -27.92 -8.13 7.05
N ALA A 179 -28.39 -7.08 6.35
CA ALA A 179 -29.22 -7.21 5.16
C ALA A 179 -28.39 -7.50 3.90
N SER A 180 -27.12 -7.08 3.87
CA SER A 180 -26.22 -7.17 2.73
C SER A 180 -25.96 -8.62 2.31
N LEU A 181 -26.12 -8.91 1.02
CA LEU A 181 -25.94 -10.25 0.47
C LEU A 181 -24.51 -10.76 0.66
N LEU A 182 -23.49 -9.89 0.59
CA LEU A 182 -22.09 -10.23 0.84
C LEU A 182 -21.92 -10.87 2.22
N VAL A 183 -22.44 -10.23 3.28
CA VAL A 183 -22.37 -10.74 4.65
C VAL A 183 -23.13 -12.06 4.76
N LYS A 184 -24.36 -12.14 4.24
CA LYS A 184 -25.15 -13.38 4.28
C LYS A 184 -24.45 -14.54 3.55
N LYS A 185 -23.77 -14.27 2.43
CA LYS A 185 -22.98 -15.26 1.69
C LYS A 185 -21.74 -15.71 2.45
N LEU A 186 -21.05 -14.81 3.16
CA LEU A 186 -19.92 -15.16 4.03
C LEU A 186 -20.38 -16.03 5.22
N LEU A 187 -21.55 -15.76 5.78
CA LEU A 187 -22.15 -16.51 6.88
C LEU A 187 -22.87 -17.79 6.45
N GLY A 188 -23.14 -17.97 5.16
CA GLY A 188 -23.91 -19.10 4.64
C GLY A 188 -25.41 -19.04 5.00
N THR A 189 -25.96 -17.84 5.24
CA THR A 189 -27.37 -17.62 5.61
C THR A 189 -28.25 -17.19 4.44
N ALA A 190 -27.66 -16.94 3.26
CA ALA A 190 -28.39 -16.69 2.01
C ALA A 190 -28.52 -17.97 1.17
N ASP A 191 -29.50 -17.99 0.26
CA ASP A 191 -29.71 -19.09 -0.68
C ASP A 191 -28.48 -19.35 -1.57
N GLY A 192 -28.26 -20.62 -1.93
CA GLY A 192 -27.10 -21.08 -2.69
C GLY A 192 -25.84 -21.27 -1.82
N ASP A 193 -24.69 -21.40 -2.46
CA ASP A 193 -23.45 -21.73 -1.74
C ASP A 193 -22.94 -20.55 -0.89
N ARG A 194 -22.37 -20.88 0.28
CA ARG A 194 -21.54 -20.00 1.11
C ARG A 194 -20.29 -19.60 0.34
N MET A 195 -19.84 -18.37 0.53
CA MET A 195 -18.57 -17.88 -0.01
C MET A 195 -17.46 -17.78 1.06
N PRO A 196 -16.19 -17.94 0.68
CA PRO A 196 -15.70 -18.42 -0.61
C PRO A 196 -16.08 -19.89 -0.86
N GLN A 197 -16.49 -20.20 -2.08
CA GLN A 197 -16.92 -21.54 -2.47
C GLN A 197 -15.71 -22.49 -2.52
N GLY A 198 -15.81 -23.67 -1.92
CA GLY A 198 -14.74 -24.67 -1.95
C GLY A 198 -13.52 -24.36 -1.07
N ALA A 199 -13.58 -23.31 -0.23
CA ALA A 199 -12.56 -22.99 0.76
C ALA A 199 -13.18 -22.90 2.17
N ASP A 200 -12.36 -22.86 3.22
CA ASP A 200 -12.83 -22.69 4.59
C ASP A 200 -13.57 -21.35 4.80
N PRO A 201 -14.47 -21.25 5.78
CA PRO A 201 -15.05 -19.97 6.19
C PRO A 201 -13.99 -18.95 6.59
N LEU A 202 -14.20 -17.68 6.24
CA LEU A 202 -13.37 -16.61 6.76
C LEU A 202 -13.44 -16.60 8.29
N PRO A 203 -12.33 -16.31 8.97
CA PRO A 203 -12.35 -16.03 10.41
C PRO A 203 -13.39 -14.99 10.76
N ARG A 204 -14.12 -15.20 11.87
CA ARG A 204 -15.17 -14.28 12.32
C ARG A 204 -14.70 -12.83 12.48
N GLY A 205 -13.45 -12.62 12.89
CA GLY A 205 -12.86 -11.28 13.01
C GLY A 205 -12.70 -10.55 11.67
N GLU A 206 -12.50 -11.27 10.56
CA GLU A 206 -12.43 -10.67 9.22
C GLU A 206 -13.82 -10.31 8.70
N ILE A 207 -14.80 -11.20 8.91
CA ILE A 207 -16.21 -10.92 8.59
C ILE A 207 -16.68 -9.70 9.39
N ALA A 208 -16.33 -9.59 10.66
CA ALA A 208 -16.69 -8.45 11.51
C ALA A 208 -16.14 -7.10 11.00
N LYS A 209 -14.96 -7.09 10.36
CA LYS A 209 -14.43 -5.86 9.71
C LYS A 209 -15.29 -5.45 8.52
N ILE A 210 -15.70 -6.42 7.70
CA ILE A 210 -16.59 -6.17 6.55
C ILE A 210 -17.96 -5.68 7.04
N GLU A 211 -18.53 -6.32 8.06
CA GLU A 211 -19.80 -5.92 8.68
C GLU A 211 -19.72 -4.49 9.23
N ALA A 212 -18.68 -4.18 10.02
CA ALA A 212 -18.48 -2.86 10.61
C ALA A 212 -18.32 -1.77 9.53
N TRP A 213 -17.58 -2.05 8.47
CA TRP A 213 -17.43 -1.11 7.35
C TRP A 213 -18.75 -0.87 6.61
N ILE A 214 -19.53 -1.91 6.34
CA ILE A 214 -20.84 -1.77 5.70
C ILE A 214 -21.79 -1.00 6.61
N ALA A 215 -21.86 -1.33 7.90
CA ALA A 215 -22.68 -0.63 8.89
C ALA A 215 -22.31 0.85 9.01
N ALA A 216 -21.03 1.21 8.82
CA ALA A 216 -20.56 2.59 8.75
C ALA A 216 -20.91 3.32 7.43
N GLY A 217 -21.73 2.71 6.57
CA GLY A 217 -22.18 3.25 5.30
C GLY A 217 -21.28 2.89 4.11
N ALA A 218 -20.49 1.82 4.23
CA ALA A 218 -19.64 1.30 3.15
C ALA A 218 -18.79 2.38 2.46
N LYS A 219 -18.18 3.28 3.24
CA LYS A 219 -17.50 4.48 2.70
C LYS A 219 -16.14 4.14 2.09
N PHE A 220 -15.80 4.83 1.00
CA PHE A 220 -14.45 4.89 0.44
C PHE A 220 -14.13 6.33 0.03
N GLY A 221 -13.05 6.89 0.60
CA GLY A 221 -12.60 8.25 0.32
C GLY A 221 -11.64 8.38 -0.86
N GLY A 222 -11.38 7.30 -1.60
CA GLY A 222 -10.44 7.30 -2.74
C GLY A 222 -11.13 7.25 -4.10
N ASN A 223 -10.34 7.06 -5.17
CA ASN A 223 -10.90 6.92 -6.52
C ASN A 223 -11.53 5.53 -6.70
N ALA A 224 -12.86 5.51 -6.82
CA ALA A 224 -13.63 4.28 -6.93
C ALA A 224 -13.33 3.44 -8.19
N SER A 225 -12.67 4.01 -9.20
CA SER A 225 -12.30 3.34 -10.44
C SER A 225 -10.91 2.70 -10.41
N LEU A 226 -10.11 2.95 -9.36
CA LEU A 226 -8.82 2.28 -9.22
C LEU A 226 -9.00 0.79 -8.89
N PRO A 227 -8.12 -0.09 -9.42
CA PRO A 227 -8.02 -1.47 -8.96
C PRO A 227 -7.78 -1.55 -7.46
N LEU A 228 -8.44 -2.48 -6.76
CA LEU A 228 -8.29 -2.61 -5.30
C LEU A 228 -6.85 -2.93 -4.89
N GLU A 229 -6.11 -3.69 -5.70
CA GLU A 229 -4.69 -3.94 -5.47
C GLU A 229 -3.88 -2.64 -5.41
N GLU A 230 -4.19 -1.68 -6.28
CA GLU A 230 -3.53 -0.37 -6.26
C GLU A 230 -3.96 0.46 -5.04
N VAL A 231 -5.23 0.41 -4.67
CA VAL A 231 -5.74 1.07 -3.44
C VAL A 231 -5.01 0.55 -2.20
N ILE A 232 -4.85 -0.77 -2.08
CA ILE A 232 -4.11 -1.41 -0.98
C ILE A 232 -2.64 -0.99 -1.00
N ALA A 233 -2.01 -1.00 -2.19
CA ALA A 233 -0.61 -0.64 -2.33
C ALA A 233 -0.35 0.81 -1.91
N ARG A 234 -1.23 1.74 -2.29
CA ARG A 234 -1.16 3.16 -1.91
C ARG A 234 -1.32 3.33 -0.40
N ALA A 235 -2.37 2.76 0.19
CA ALA A 235 -2.59 2.83 1.62
C ALA A 235 -1.40 2.27 2.43
N ALA A 236 -0.84 1.14 1.99
CA ALA A 236 0.35 0.58 2.61
C ALA A 236 1.57 1.53 2.49
N ALA A 237 1.84 2.08 1.31
CA ALA A 237 2.94 3.02 1.09
C ALA A 237 2.77 4.33 1.89
N GLU A 238 1.55 4.81 2.05
CA GLU A 238 1.20 5.99 2.84
C GLU A 238 1.46 5.76 4.32
N SER A 239 1.09 4.59 4.86
CA SER A 239 1.28 4.23 6.26
C SER A 239 2.74 4.01 6.68
N MET A 240 3.63 3.68 5.73
CA MET A 240 5.05 3.44 6.01
C MET A 240 5.82 4.76 6.11
N THR A 241 6.84 4.81 6.97
CA THR A 241 7.85 5.87 6.93
C THR A 241 8.68 5.80 5.65
N HIS A 242 9.50 6.83 5.41
CA HIS A 242 10.44 6.82 4.28
C HIS A 242 11.39 5.61 4.33
N GLU A 243 11.97 5.31 5.50
CA GLU A 243 12.93 4.21 5.64
C GLU A 243 12.28 2.82 5.56
N GLU A 244 11.08 2.64 6.12
CA GLU A 244 10.36 1.36 6.01
C GLU A 244 9.99 1.03 4.56
N LEU A 245 9.50 2.02 3.81
CA LEU A 245 9.18 1.84 2.40
C LEU A 245 10.44 1.58 1.57
N ALA A 246 11.55 2.24 1.89
CA ALA A 246 12.83 2.00 1.24
C ALA A 246 13.35 0.58 1.50
N GLY A 247 13.32 0.11 2.76
CA GLY A 247 13.70 -1.26 3.10
C GLY A 247 12.85 -2.30 2.37
N ARG A 248 11.52 -2.11 2.32
CA ARG A 248 10.62 -2.99 1.56
C ARG A 248 10.96 -3.03 0.07
N ARG A 249 11.22 -1.86 -0.54
CA ARG A 249 11.60 -1.75 -1.95
C ARG A 249 12.97 -2.37 -2.22
N PHE A 250 13.90 -2.28 -1.28
CA PHE A 250 15.20 -2.94 -1.36
C PHE A 250 15.04 -4.46 -1.41
N ASP A 251 14.26 -5.04 -0.48
CA ASP A 251 14.00 -6.48 -0.45
C ASP A 251 13.33 -6.96 -1.75
N GLN A 252 12.42 -6.14 -2.29
CA GLN A 252 11.79 -6.40 -3.57
C GLN A 252 12.80 -6.33 -4.71
N ALA A 253 13.70 -5.34 -4.70
CA ALA A 253 14.70 -5.17 -5.73
C ALA A 253 15.66 -6.36 -5.83
N GLU A 254 16.08 -6.93 -4.69
CA GLU A 254 16.91 -8.14 -4.71
C GLU A 254 16.18 -9.36 -5.28
N ARG A 255 14.91 -9.56 -4.93
CA ARG A 255 14.10 -10.65 -5.49
C ARG A 255 13.92 -10.47 -6.98
N THR A 256 13.57 -9.26 -7.40
CA THR A 256 13.41 -8.88 -8.80
C THR A 256 14.70 -9.08 -9.59
N TRP A 257 15.85 -8.69 -9.04
CA TRP A 257 17.14 -8.92 -9.69
C TRP A 257 17.41 -10.40 -9.95
N ARG A 258 17.18 -11.27 -8.96
CA ARG A 258 17.34 -12.73 -9.12
C ARG A 258 16.40 -13.34 -10.17
N LEU A 259 15.27 -12.69 -10.46
CA LEU A 259 14.36 -13.11 -11.53
C LEU A 259 14.86 -12.68 -12.91
N ILE A 260 15.45 -11.48 -13.02
CA ILE A 260 15.97 -10.97 -14.29
C ILE A 260 17.29 -11.66 -14.66
N LEU A 261 18.23 -11.71 -13.71
CA LEU A 261 19.59 -12.21 -13.90
C LEU A 261 19.99 -13.16 -12.77
N PRO A 262 19.48 -14.41 -12.76
CA PRO A 262 19.74 -15.37 -11.68
C PRO A 262 21.23 -15.71 -11.51
N ASP A 263 22.00 -15.66 -12.60
CA ASP A 263 23.42 -16.03 -12.63
C ASP A 263 24.37 -14.84 -12.38
N VAL A 264 23.84 -13.62 -12.22
CA VAL A 264 24.64 -12.41 -11.98
C VAL A 264 24.43 -11.94 -10.55
N GLN A 265 25.47 -12.01 -9.73
CA GLN A 265 25.43 -11.46 -8.37
C GLN A 265 25.30 -9.93 -8.41
N PRO A 266 24.23 -9.34 -7.84
CA PRO A 266 24.09 -7.90 -7.79
C PRO A 266 25.08 -7.30 -6.79
N ARG A 267 25.62 -6.13 -7.14
CA ARG A 267 26.16 -5.16 -6.19
C ARG A 267 25.10 -4.11 -5.90
N ARG A 268 25.31 -3.37 -4.81
CA ARG A 268 24.39 -2.32 -4.37
C ARG A 268 25.13 -1.06 -3.95
N GLU A 269 24.47 0.07 -4.14
CA GLU A 269 24.82 1.37 -3.60
C GLU A 269 23.54 2.07 -3.15
N GLU A 270 23.60 2.87 -2.09
CA GLU A 270 22.45 3.58 -1.57
C GLU A 270 22.77 5.07 -1.35
N SER A 271 21.81 5.93 -1.65
CA SER A 271 21.85 7.36 -1.36
C SER A 271 20.54 7.83 -0.71
N LYS A 272 20.39 9.15 -0.53
CA LYS A 272 19.15 9.74 0.02
C LYS A 272 17.95 9.57 -0.91
N THR A 273 18.19 9.50 -2.21
CA THR A 273 17.16 9.49 -3.26
C THR A 273 16.99 8.12 -3.89
N VAL A 274 18.05 7.31 -3.99
CA VAL A 274 18.03 6.07 -4.78
C VAL A 274 18.62 4.85 -4.05
N LEU A 275 18.11 3.68 -4.42
CA LEU A 275 18.71 2.38 -4.18
C LEU A 275 19.23 1.86 -5.52
N VAL A 276 20.54 1.79 -5.71
CA VAL A 276 21.14 1.37 -6.98
C VAL A 276 21.53 -0.11 -6.89
N VAL A 277 21.07 -0.91 -7.85
CA VAL A 277 21.33 -2.36 -7.91
C VAL A 277 21.84 -2.69 -9.32
N GLY A 278 22.94 -3.45 -9.44
CA GLY A 278 23.49 -3.77 -10.75
C GLY A 278 24.59 -4.82 -10.74
N GLY A 279 24.86 -5.44 -11.88
CA GLY A 279 25.98 -6.39 -12.08
C GLY A 279 27.33 -5.69 -12.34
N VAL A 280 27.31 -4.37 -12.48
CA VAL A 280 28.47 -3.51 -12.81
C VAL A 280 29.37 -3.25 -11.59
N GLY A 281 30.54 -2.64 -11.80
CA GLY A 281 31.50 -2.34 -10.73
C GLY A 281 30.95 -1.40 -9.64
N GLN A 282 31.45 -1.52 -8.41
CA GLN A 282 30.97 -0.69 -7.28
C GLN A 282 31.11 0.82 -7.57
N GLU A 283 32.22 1.23 -8.18
CA GLU A 283 32.43 2.65 -8.52
C GLU A 283 31.43 3.16 -9.55
N GLN A 284 30.96 2.30 -10.47
CA GLN A 284 29.93 2.66 -11.44
C GLN A 284 28.58 2.85 -10.74
N LEU A 285 28.23 1.97 -9.80
CA LEU A 285 27.02 2.15 -8.97
C LEU A 285 27.09 3.44 -8.14
N ALA A 286 28.24 3.71 -7.51
CA ALA A 286 28.49 4.95 -6.79
C ALA A 286 28.38 6.19 -7.69
N ALA A 287 28.88 6.13 -8.93
CA ALA A 287 28.74 7.21 -9.89
C ALA A 287 27.27 7.47 -10.27
N VAL A 288 26.46 6.41 -10.47
CA VAL A 288 25.02 6.55 -10.73
C VAL A 288 24.30 7.17 -9.52
N ALA A 289 24.62 6.73 -8.30
CA ALA A 289 24.04 7.30 -7.08
C ALA A 289 24.37 8.79 -6.94
N ARG A 290 25.63 9.19 -7.18
CA ARG A 290 26.04 10.60 -7.18
C ARG A 290 25.31 11.42 -8.25
N ALA A 291 25.21 10.91 -9.47
CA ALA A 291 24.47 11.56 -10.56
C ALA A 291 22.98 11.74 -10.20
N ALA A 292 22.39 10.77 -9.51
CA ALA A 292 21.01 10.85 -9.02
C ALA A 292 20.83 11.94 -7.96
N GLU A 293 21.73 12.07 -6.99
CA GLU A 293 21.68 13.15 -6.00
C GLU A 293 21.88 14.54 -6.63
N GLU A 294 22.77 14.67 -7.60
CA GLU A 294 22.97 15.92 -8.35
C GLU A 294 21.69 16.34 -9.10
N GLN A 295 21.03 15.40 -9.80
CA GLN A 295 19.78 15.70 -10.48
C GLN A 295 18.63 15.94 -9.49
N ALA A 296 18.58 15.20 -8.38
CA ALA A 296 17.59 15.40 -7.33
C ALA A 296 17.65 16.82 -6.75
N ALA A 297 18.85 17.37 -6.52
CA ALA A 297 19.03 18.74 -6.05
C ALA A 297 18.46 19.79 -7.03
N LYS A 298 18.60 19.56 -8.35
CA LYS A 298 18.00 20.44 -9.37
C LYS A 298 16.48 20.29 -9.41
N LEU A 299 15.98 19.06 -9.28
CA LEU A 299 14.54 18.77 -9.29
C LEU A 299 13.82 19.35 -8.09
N ARG A 300 14.44 19.33 -6.90
CA ARG A 300 13.90 19.98 -5.69
C ARG A 300 13.61 21.45 -5.93
N LYS A 301 14.55 22.17 -6.56
CA LYS A 301 14.36 23.58 -6.93
C LYS A 301 13.25 23.76 -7.97
N LEU A 302 13.17 22.88 -8.97
CA LEU A 302 12.17 22.96 -10.02
C LEU A 302 10.74 22.73 -9.50
N PHE A 303 10.57 21.75 -8.61
CA PHE A 303 9.27 21.33 -8.09
C PHE A 303 8.91 21.97 -6.74
N GLY A 304 9.82 22.74 -6.14
CA GLY A 304 9.60 23.40 -4.85
C GLY A 304 9.54 22.42 -3.66
N VAL A 305 10.34 21.36 -3.70
CA VAL A 305 10.40 20.35 -2.62
C VAL A 305 11.46 20.75 -1.58
N PRO A 306 11.10 20.93 -0.29
CA PRO A 306 12.06 21.23 0.77
C PRO A 306 13.12 20.14 0.94
N ASP A 307 14.35 20.51 1.31
CA ASP A 307 15.47 19.58 1.44
C ASP A 307 15.25 18.50 2.51
N GLU A 308 14.46 18.81 3.54
CA GLU A 308 14.11 17.90 4.63
C GLU A 308 13.11 16.82 4.20
N GLN A 309 12.34 17.08 3.14
CA GLN A 309 11.38 16.12 2.61
C GLN A 309 12.07 15.20 1.59
N PRO A 310 11.81 13.89 1.59
CA PRO A 310 12.33 13.03 0.54
C PRO A 310 11.72 13.43 -0.80
N LEU A 311 12.55 13.58 -1.84
CA LEU A 311 12.05 13.84 -3.20
C LEU A 311 11.10 12.71 -3.63
N ILE A 312 11.49 11.46 -3.36
CA ILE A 312 10.68 10.26 -3.60
C ILE A 312 10.60 9.49 -2.28
N LYS A 313 9.41 9.38 -1.69
CA LYS A 313 9.19 8.58 -0.48
C LYS A 313 9.58 7.13 -0.76
N GLY A 314 10.39 6.53 0.11
CA GLY A 314 10.88 5.16 -0.04
C GLY A 314 12.00 4.97 -1.07
N ARG A 315 12.62 6.05 -1.56
CA ARG A 315 13.67 6.04 -2.59
C ARG A 315 13.21 5.42 -3.93
N LEU A 316 13.95 5.69 -4.99
CA LEU A 316 13.78 5.03 -6.30
C LEU A 316 14.80 3.90 -6.44
N THR A 317 14.35 2.70 -6.78
CA THR A 317 15.27 1.63 -7.18
C THR A 317 15.79 1.90 -8.59
N LEU A 318 17.10 1.93 -8.80
CA LEU A 318 17.73 2.02 -10.11
C LEU A 318 18.46 0.72 -10.43
N TYR A 319 17.96 -0.02 -11.42
CA TYR A 319 18.69 -1.15 -12.00
C TYR A 319 19.69 -0.66 -13.04
N VAL A 320 20.97 -1.00 -12.86
CA VAL A 320 22.07 -0.52 -13.69
C VAL A 320 22.68 -1.68 -14.47
N PHE A 321 22.78 -1.48 -15.78
CA PHE A 321 23.31 -2.43 -16.75
C PHE A 321 24.40 -1.77 -17.58
N ASP A 322 25.44 -2.52 -17.95
CA ASP A 322 26.42 -2.13 -18.96
C ASP A 322 26.23 -2.91 -20.28
N LYS A 323 25.46 -4.01 -20.25
CA LYS A 323 25.13 -4.82 -21.41
C LYS A 323 23.69 -4.65 -21.85
N ARG A 324 23.53 -4.43 -23.16
CA ARG A 324 22.22 -4.30 -23.80
C ARG A 324 21.32 -5.52 -23.60
N PHE A 325 21.89 -6.71 -23.67
CA PHE A 325 21.16 -7.97 -23.51
C PHE A 325 20.54 -8.06 -22.10
N GLU A 326 21.35 -7.84 -21.06
CA GLU A 326 20.89 -7.87 -19.65
C GLU A 326 19.80 -6.84 -19.36
N TYR A 327 19.91 -5.64 -19.93
CA TYR A 327 18.85 -4.63 -19.85
C TYR A 327 17.55 -5.09 -20.57
N GLY A 328 17.66 -5.80 -21.69
CA GLY A 328 16.52 -6.36 -22.41
C GLY A 328 15.73 -7.40 -21.60
N GLU A 329 16.42 -8.18 -20.76
CA GLU A 329 15.79 -9.19 -19.88
C GLU A 329 14.80 -8.58 -18.90
N VAL A 330 14.96 -7.32 -18.50
CA VAL A 330 13.97 -6.60 -17.68
C VAL A 330 12.61 -6.57 -18.38
N GLY A 331 12.60 -6.26 -19.69
CA GLY A 331 11.38 -6.23 -20.48
C GLY A 331 10.72 -7.59 -20.58
N VAL A 332 11.52 -8.62 -20.83
CA VAL A 332 11.02 -10.00 -21.00
C VAL A 332 10.47 -10.55 -19.68
N MET A 333 11.26 -10.46 -18.61
CA MET A 333 10.97 -11.12 -17.33
C MET A 333 9.95 -10.35 -16.49
N LEU A 334 10.01 -9.02 -16.45
CA LEU A 334 9.12 -8.21 -15.61
C LEU A 334 7.95 -7.62 -16.39
N GLU A 335 8.23 -7.06 -17.56
CA GLU A 335 7.25 -6.23 -18.27
C GLU A 335 6.49 -6.98 -19.36
N ARG A 336 6.89 -8.23 -19.65
CA ARG A 336 6.32 -9.08 -20.71
C ARG A 336 6.25 -8.38 -22.05
N ARG A 337 7.30 -7.62 -22.39
CA ARG A 337 7.46 -6.91 -23.66
C ARG A 337 8.91 -6.82 -24.06
N GLU A 338 9.16 -6.59 -25.35
CA GLU A 338 10.49 -6.23 -25.81
C GLU A 338 10.81 -4.78 -25.47
N ILE A 339 12.07 -4.52 -25.11
CA ILE A 339 12.57 -3.15 -24.90
C ILE A 339 13.11 -2.61 -26.24
N PRO A 340 12.61 -1.48 -26.75
CA PRO A 340 13.06 -0.92 -28.04
C PRO A 340 14.56 -0.65 -28.09
N GLN A 341 15.21 -0.95 -29.23
CA GLN A 341 16.68 -0.87 -29.40
C GLN A 341 17.26 0.52 -29.13
N ALA A 342 16.51 1.59 -29.37
CA ALA A 342 16.96 2.95 -29.07
C ALA A 342 16.94 3.31 -27.57
N TRP A 343 16.23 2.53 -26.73
CA TRP A 343 16.09 2.89 -25.32
C TRP A 343 17.39 2.66 -24.56
N ARG A 344 17.75 3.67 -23.76
CA ARG A 344 18.90 3.63 -22.83
C ARG A 344 18.45 3.53 -21.36
N GLY A 345 17.15 3.62 -21.13
CA GLY A 345 16.54 3.50 -19.81
C GLY A 345 15.04 3.71 -19.90
N HIS A 346 14.33 3.31 -18.86
CA HIS A 346 12.90 3.52 -18.67
C HIS A 346 12.57 3.42 -17.19
N TRP A 347 11.36 3.81 -16.82
CA TRP A 347 10.91 3.79 -15.44
C TRP A 347 9.50 3.24 -15.32
N ARG A 348 9.19 2.74 -14.12
CA ARG A 348 7.83 2.41 -13.68
C ARG A 348 7.61 2.96 -12.28
N TYR A 349 6.41 3.50 -12.09
CA TYR A 349 5.93 3.88 -10.78
C TYR A 349 4.88 2.89 -10.29
N GLY A 350 5.09 2.42 -9.07
CA GLY A 350 4.16 1.61 -8.30
C GLY A 350 4.31 1.98 -6.83
N PRO A 351 3.23 2.16 -6.05
CA PRO A 351 3.31 2.67 -4.68
C PRO A 351 4.29 1.89 -3.80
N LEU A 352 4.35 0.57 -3.98
CA LEU A 352 5.23 -0.34 -3.23
C LEU A 352 6.45 -0.83 -4.01
N ASP A 353 6.43 -0.71 -5.34
CA ASP A 353 7.51 -1.16 -6.22
C ASP A 353 7.68 -0.13 -7.34
N THR A 354 8.67 0.74 -7.19
CA THR A 354 9.01 1.79 -8.15
C THR A 354 10.46 1.60 -8.53
N TYR A 355 10.72 1.50 -9.83
CA TYR A 355 12.07 1.31 -10.36
C TYR A 355 12.33 2.13 -11.63
N GLY A 356 13.60 2.40 -11.88
CA GLY A 356 14.14 2.88 -13.14
C GLY A 356 15.26 1.95 -13.60
N CYS A 357 15.49 1.92 -14.91
CA CYS A 357 16.59 1.18 -15.51
C CYS A 357 17.53 2.15 -16.20
N VAL A 358 18.83 1.92 -16.06
CA VAL A 358 19.90 2.72 -16.64
C VAL A 358 20.87 1.81 -17.38
N LEU A 359 20.99 2.00 -18.69
CA LEU A 359 22.02 1.36 -19.51
C LEU A 359 23.20 2.33 -19.70
N LEU A 360 24.32 1.98 -19.06
CA LEU A 360 25.57 2.75 -19.11
C LEU A 360 26.12 2.82 -20.54
N ASP A 361 26.72 3.96 -20.89
CA ASP A 361 27.43 4.13 -22.16
C ASP A 361 28.69 3.28 -22.26
N GLU A 362 29.39 3.38 -23.40
CA GLU A 362 30.62 2.62 -23.65
C GLU A 362 31.75 2.98 -22.68
N GLN A 363 31.68 4.17 -22.05
CA GLN A 363 32.60 4.64 -21.02
C GLN A 363 32.15 4.19 -19.62
N GLY A 364 31.05 3.46 -19.51
CA GLY A 364 30.50 2.98 -18.24
C GLY A 364 29.83 4.07 -17.42
N GLN A 365 29.36 5.15 -18.05
CA GLN A 365 28.71 6.30 -17.41
C GLN A 365 27.20 6.33 -17.67
N ALA A 366 26.45 6.91 -16.75
CA ALA A 366 25.03 7.18 -16.92
C ALA A 366 24.82 8.61 -17.43
N SER A 367 23.96 8.78 -18.43
CA SER A 367 23.53 10.11 -18.87
C SER A 367 22.85 10.85 -17.70
N ALA A 368 23.28 12.09 -17.45
CA ALA A 368 22.64 12.98 -16.48
C ALA A 368 21.20 13.30 -16.89
N GLY A 369 20.95 13.52 -18.18
CA GLY A 369 19.61 13.71 -18.74
C GLY A 369 18.70 12.49 -18.50
N LEU A 370 19.23 11.27 -18.64
CA LEU A 370 18.48 10.04 -18.37
C LEU A 370 18.15 9.91 -16.89
N VAL A 371 19.12 10.04 -15.99
CA VAL A 371 18.88 9.94 -14.55
C VAL A 371 17.87 11.00 -14.09
N GLY A 372 17.98 12.23 -14.61
CA GLY A 372 17.02 13.30 -14.38
C GLY A 372 15.61 12.98 -14.89
N GLN A 373 15.50 12.37 -16.08
CA GLN A 373 14.24 11.89 -16.64
C GLN A 373 13.55 10.89 -15.71
N LEU A 374 14.27 9.86 -15.26
CA LEU A 374 13.72 8.79 -14.42
C LEU A 374 13.20 9.36 -13.09
N LEU A 375 13.99 10.21 -12.44
CA LEU A 375 13.60 10.86 -11.18
C LEU A 375 12.38 11.75 -11.37
N ALA A 376 12.34 12.56 -12.44
CA ALA A 376 11.23 13.46 -12.72
C ALA A 376 9.92 12.73 -13.03
N GLY A 377 9.98 11.66 -13.82
CA GLY A 377 8.80 10.84 -14.14
C GLY A 377 8.21 10.18 -12.91
N VAL A 378 9.06 9.53 -12.12
CA VAL A 378 8.67 8.91 -10.84
C VAL A 378 8.12 9.95 -9.87
N TYR A 379 8.77 11.10 -9.75
CA TYR A 379 8.29 12.19 -8.92
C TYR A 379 6.90 12.66 -9.35
N ALA A 380 6.71 12.96 -10.64
CA ALA A 380 5.43 13.40 -11.17
C ALA A 380 4.32 12.36 -10.95
N SER A 381 4.61 11.08 -11.14
CA SER A 381 3.68 9.98 -10.84
C SER A 381 3.36 9.82 -9.35
N SER A 382 4.26 10.25 -8.47
CA SER A 382 4.05 10.20 -7.02
C SER A 382 3.15 11.32 -6.47
N LEU A 383 2.84 12.34 -7.29
CA LEU A 383 1.98 13.47 -6.89
C LEU A 383 0.48 13.12 -6.77
N GLY A 384 0.13 11.84 -6.80
CA GLY A 384 -1.24 11.35 -6.69
C GLY A 384 -1.67 10.57 -7.93
N GLN A 385 -2.89 10.81 -8.38
CA GLN A 385 -3.45 10.16 -9.56
C GLN A 385 -3.32 11.11 -10.75
N VAL A 386 -2.16 11.08 -11.39
CA VAL A 386 -1.87 11.91 -12.57
C VAL A 386 -1.93 11.07 -13.85
N PRO A 387 -2.32 11.65 -14.99
CA PRO A 387 -2.26 10.95 -16.27
C PRO A 387 -0.83 10.56 -16.66
N ARG A 388 -0.66 9.40 -17.30
CA ARG A 388 0.65 8.93 -17.80
C ARG A 388 1.34 9.99 -18.67
N TRP A 389 0.60 10.62 -19.58
CA TRP A 389 1.16 11.65 -20.47
C TRP A 389 1.75 12.83 -19.68
N PHE A 390 1.17 13.19 -18.53
CA PHE A 390 1.68 14.29 -17.72
C PHE A 390 3.01 13.91 -17.07
N ALA A 391 3.09 12.70 -16.51
CA ALA A 391 4.30 12.21 -15.87
C ALA A 391 5.45 11.98 -16.88
N GLU A 392 5.17 11.32 -18.00
CA GLU A 392 6.18 11.08 -19.05
C GLU A 392 6.59 12.37 -19.76
N GLY A 393 5.63 13.26 -20.06
CA GLY A 393 5.93 14.57 -20.61
C GLY A 393 6.76 15.43 -19.67
N THR A 394 6.48 15.38 -18.36
CA THR A 394 7.33 16.02 -17.32
C THR A 394 8.73 15.43 -17.31
N ALA A 395 8.84 14.10 -17.32
CA ALA A 395 10.12 13.39 -17.31
C ALA A 395 11.02 13.88 -18.44
N ARG A 396 10.49 13.89 -19.66
CA ARG A 396 11.24 14.31 -20.86
C ARG A 396 11.50 15.81 -20.91
N ALA A 397 10.53 16.65 -20.53
CA ALA A 397 10.74 18.10 -20.44
C ALA A 397 11.83 18.47 -19.42
N VAL A 398 11.95 17.71 -18.33
CA VAL A 398 13.07 17.85 -17.40
C VAL A 398 14.38 17.42 -18.04
N ALA A 399 14.40 16.28 -18.73
CA ALA A 399 15.61 15.81 -19.42
C ALA A 399 16.14 16.87 -20.39
N GLU A 400 15.27 17.48 -21.20
CA GLU A 400 15.59 18.60 -22.10
C GLU A 400 16.24 19.77 -21.38
N ARG A 401 15.74 20.13 -20.19
CA ARG A 401 16.26 21.25 -19.40
C ARG A 401 17.58 20.95 -18.71
N LEU A 402 17.77 19.70 -18.27
CA LEU A 402 18.94 19.30 -17.51
C LEU A 402 20.14 19.01 -18.42
N ASP A 403 19.89 18.38 -19.56
CA ASP A 403 20.92 17.98 -20.51
C ASP A 403 20.39 18.05 -21.95
N PRO A 404 20.31 19.25 -22.54
CA PRO A 404 19.85 19.44 -23.92
C PRO A 404 20.79 18.82 -24.97
N ARG A 405 21.98 18.37 -24.58
CA ARG A 405 22.97 17.74 -25.47
C ARG A 405 22.89 16.22 -25.46
N ASP A 406 22.09 15.63 -24.57
CA ASP A 406 21.81 14.20 -24.60
C ASP A 406 21.25 13.82 -25.98
N GLU A 407 21.89 12.85 -26.64
CA GLU A 407 21.53 12.45 -28.01
C GLU A 407 20.06 12.04 -28.14
N ARG A 408 19.49 11.44 -27.08
CA ARG A 408 18.08 11.05 -27.06
C ARG A 408 17.16 12.26 -27.08
N VAL A 409 17.54 13.32 -26.35
CA VAL A 409 16.79 14.57 -26.22
C VAL A 409 16.87 15.37 -27.51
N ALA A 410 18.07 15.48 -28.09
CA ALA A 410 18.32 16.27 -29.29
C ALA A 410 17.43 15.87 -30.48
N GLY A 411 17.05 14.59 -30.58
CA GLY A 411 16.18 14.09 -31.65
C GLY A 411 14.66 14.25 -31.42
N TRP A 412 14.19 14.66 -30.25
CA TRP A 412 12.75 14.67 -29.96
C TRP A 412 11.96 15.73 -30.74
N ASP A 413 12.53 16.91 -30.97
CA ASP A 413 11.83 17.97 -31.73
C ASP A 413 11.73 17.60 -33.22
N ASP A 414 12.70 16.87 -33.77
CA ASP A 414 12.64 16.35 -35.14
C ASP A 414 11.60 15.23 -35.25
N HIS A 415 11.64 14.26 -34.34
CA HIS A 415 10.65 13.17 -34.30
C HIS A 415 9.22 13.68 -34.05
N LEU A 416 9.06 14.75 -33.26
CA LEU A 416 7.77 15.43 -33.09
C LEU A 416 7.20 15.90 -34.44
N ARG A 417 8.03 16.50 -35.31
CA ARG A 417 7.57 16.96 -36.63
C ARG A 417 7.12 15.78 -37.49
N GLU A 418 7.88 14.70 -37.52
CA GLU A 418 7.53 13.48 -38.25
C GLU A 418 6.21 12.86 -37.76
N ILE A 419 6.01 12.77 -36.44
CA ILE A 419 4.76 12.28 -35.86
C ILE A 419 3.59 13.19 -36.26
N LEU A 420 3.78 14.51 -36.19
CA LEU A 420 2.77 15.49 -36.54
C LEU A 420 2.45 15.51 -38.05
N GLU A 421 3.32 15.04 -38.93
CA GLU A 421 2.99 14.89 -40.35
C GLU A 421 2.14 13.63 -40.62
N ARG A 422 2.32 12.59 -39.80
CA ARG A 422 1.69 11.28 -40.00
C ARG A 422 0.39 11.06 -39.21
N VAL A 423 0.29 11.62 -38.01
CA VAL A 423 -0.84 11.38 -37.10
C VAL A 423 -1.97 12.38 -37.34
N ASP A 424 -3.15 11.86 -37.67
CA ASP A 424 -4.37 12.63 -37.94
C ASP A 424 -4.93 13.30 -36.68
N ASP A 425 -4.98 12.57 -35.56
CA ASP A 425 -5.43 13.08 -34.26
C ASP A 425 -4.30 13.06 -33.22
N PRO A 426 -3.49 14.14 -33.13
CA PRO A 426 -2.49 14.28 -32.09
C PRO A 426 -3.06 14.23 -30.69
N ALA A 427 -4.33 14.58 -30.46
CA ALA A 427 -4.90 14.57 -29.10
C ALA A 427 -4.98 13.16 -28.50
N GLY A 428 -4.86 12.11 -29.32
CA GLY A 428 -4.90 10.72 -28.90
C GLY A 428 -3.85 10.34 -27.85
N PHE A 429 -2.74 11.08 -27.70
CA PHE A 429 -1.77 10.82 -26.63
C PHE A 429 -2.36 11.08 -25.23
N LEU A 430 -3.34 11.99 -25.10
CA LEU A 430 -4.00 12.30 -23.83
C LEU A 430 -4.85 11.14 -23.32
N THR A 431 -5.32 10.28 -24.23
CA THR A 431 -6.22 9.15 -23.96
C THR A 431 -5.55 7.80 -24.16
N ALA A 432 -4.23 7.77 -24.37
CA ALA A 432 -3.46 6.56 -24.68
C ALA A 432 -3.97 5.79 -25.93
N SER A 433 -4.50 6.52 -26.90
CA SER A 433 -5.00 5.96 -28.18
C SER A 433 -3.89 5.79 -29.24
N LEU A 434 -2.70 6.32 -28.97
CA LEU A 434 -1.54 6.24 -29.86
C LEU A 434 -0.50 5.25 -29.29
N PRO A 435 0.41 4.72 -30.13
CA PRO A 435 1.56 3.97 -29.66
C PRO A 435 2.33 4.73 -28.57
N PRO A 436 2.85 4.05 -27.53
CA PRO A 436 3.59 4.69 -26.44
C PRO A 436 4.71 5.61 -26.92
N GLU A 437 5.48 5.20 -27.92
CA GLU A 437 6.64 5.93 -28.41
C GLU A 437 6.26 7.29 -29.01
N GLU A 438 5.16 7.32 -29.76
CA GLU A 438 4.60 8.55 -30.34
C GLU A 438 3.96 9.40 -29.24
N SER A 439 3.17 8.76 -28.36
CA SER A 439 2.50 9.42 -27.24
C SER A 439 3.48 10.17 -26.36
N ASP A 440 4.62 9.57 -26.06
CA ASP A 440 5.60 10.12 -25.13
C ASP A 440 6.32 11.36 -25.71
N VAL A 441 6.54 11.40 -27.04
CA VAL A 441 7.12 12.59 -27.72
C VAL A 441 6.09 13.72 -27.82
N LEU A 442 4.83 13.41 -28.10
CA LEU A 442 3.75 14.40 -28.09
C LEU A 442 3.53 14.96 -26.68
N ALA A 443 3.55 14.10 -25.66
CA ALA A 443 3.46 14.46 -24.26
C ALA A 443 4.63 15.34 -23.80
N TYR A 444 5.87 14.99 -24.19
CA TYR A 444 7.05 15.82 -23.99
C TYR A 444 6.81 17.24 -24.49
N SER A 445 6.40 17.38 -25.76
CA SER A 445 6.19 18.68 -26.39
C SER A 445 5.05 19.46 -25.74
N PHE A 446 3.95 18.79 -25.41
CA PHE A 446 2.83 19.42 -24.71
C PHE A 446 3.25 19.96 -23.34
N VAL A 447 4.03 19.19 -22.58
CA VAL A 447 4.51 19.64 -21.28
C VAL A 447 5.57 20.74 -21.42
N SER A 448 6.59 20.57 -22.26
CA SER A 448 7.71 21.52 -22.39
C SER A 448 7.27 22.84 -23.04
N LYS A 449 6.58 22.77 -24.17
CA LYS A 449 6.22 23.94 -25.00
C LYS A 449 4.90 24.60 -24.58
N LEU A 450 3.98 23.88 -23.91
CA LEU A 450 2.73 24.47 -23.39
C LEU A 450 2.70 24.57 -21.86
N LEU A 451 2.78 23.47 -21.12
CA LEU A 451 2.47 23.52 -19.68
C LEU A 451 3.54 24.28 -18.89
N MET A 452 4.82 23.97 -19.14
CA MET A 452 5.95 24.61 -18.48
C MET A 452 6.29 26.01 -19.05
N THR A 453 5.45 26.53 -19.95
CA THR A 453 5.61 27.84 -20.60
C THR A 453 4.30 28.66 -20.53
N PRO A 454 4.15 29.58 -19.54
CA PRO A 454 5.16 30.02 -18.57
C PRO A 454 5.29 29.08 -17.36
N SER A 455 6.51 28.94 -16.83
CA SER A 455 6.86 28.02 -15.73
C SER A 455 6.00 28.20 -14.47
N ARG A 456 5.59 29.44 -14.16
CA ARG A 456 4.75 29.76 -12.99
C ARG A 456 3.46 28.96 -12.92
N LYS A 457 2.81 28.68 -14.06
CA LYS A 457 1.56 27.91 -14.10
C LYS A 457 1.82 26.45 -13.75
N TYR A 458 2.89 25.89 -14.32
CA TYR A 458 3.29 24.52 -14.05
C TYR A 458 3.67 24.32 -12.58
N THR A 459 4.46 25.23 -12.00
CA THR A 459 4.80 25.18 -10.57
C THR A 459 3.55 25.29 -9.69
N ALA A 460 2.57 26.12 -10.07
CA ALA A 460 1.29 26.20 -9.36
C ALA A 460 0.47 24.90 -9.46
N LEU A 461 0.46 24.25 -10.63
CA LEU A 461 -0.18 22.94 -10.80
C LEU A 461 0.49 21.89 -9.90
N VAL A 462 1.82 21.75 -9.99
CA VAL A 462 2.58 20.81 -9.14
C VAL A 462 2.32 21.08 -7.66
N SER A 463 2.27 22.34 -7.23
CA SER A 463 1.97 22.71 -5.85
C SER A 463 0.57 22.30 -5.40
N GLN A 464 -0.45 22.41 -6.25
CA GLN A 464 -1.79 21.91 -5.93
C GLN A 464 -1.80 20.37 -5.81
N LEU A 465 -1.07 19.65 -6.67
CA LEU A 465 -0.99 18.19 -6.61
C LEU A 465 -0.24 17.72 -5.35
N GLN A 466 0.85 18.39 -4.96
CA GLN A 466 1.54 18.14 -3.69
C GLN A 466 0.61 18.29 -2.47
N GLN A 467 -0.41 19.16 -2.57
CA GLN A 467 -1.43 19.37 -1.53
C GLN A 467 -2.60 18.36 -1.63
N GLY A 468 -2.50 17.35 -2.50
CA GLY A 468 -3.51 16.30 -2.66
C GLY A 468 -4.69 16.68 -3.55
N ALA A 469 -4.60 17.77 -4.33
CA ALA A 469 -5.67 18.13 -5.25
C ALA A 469 -5.81 17.11 -6.39
N ASP A 470 -7.04 16.84 -6.80
CA ASP A 470 -7.34 16.08 -8.01
C ASP A 470 -6.73 16.75 -9.26
N PHE A 471 -6.19 15.95 -10.17
CA PHE A 471 -5.42 16.45 -11.32
C PHE A 471 -6.27 17.30 -12.25
N ASP A 472 -7.45 16.80 -12.66
CA ASP A 472 -8.30 17.50 -13.61
C ASP A 472 -8.85 18.79 -13.01
N THR A 473 -9.20 18.76 -11.73
CA THR A 473 -9.63 19.94 -10.97
C THR A 473 -8.52 21.00 -10.88
N ALA A 474 -7.30 20.59 -10.50
CA ALA A 474 -6.15 21.49 -10.42
C ALA A 474 -5.76 22.04 -11.79
N PHE A 475 -5.75 21.19 -12.82
CA PHE A 475 -5.46 21.59 -14.19
C PHE A 475 -6.48 22.62 -14.69
N ALA A 476 -7.78 22.35 -14.53
CA ALA A 476 -8.84 23.26 -14.95
C ALA A 476 -8.75 24.63 -14.24
N LYS A 477 -8.42 24.64 -12.95
CA LYS A 477 -8.21 25.87 -12.18
C LYS A 477 -7.05 26.72 -12.72
N ILE A 478 -5.92 26.11 -13.10
CA ILE A 478 -4.70 26.81 -13.51
C ILE A 478 -4.69 27.16 -15.01
N TYR A 479 -5.18 26.25 -15.84
CA TYR A 479 -5.14 26.35 -17.31
C TYR A 479 -6.48 26.78 -17.92
N ARG A 480 -7.56 26.91 -17.11
CA ARG A 480 -8.90 27.37 -17.51
C ARG A 480 -9.59 26.46 -18.54
N GLY A 481 -9.51 25.16 -18.32
CA GLY A 481 -10.13 24.16 -19.19
C GLY A 481 -9.54 22.77 -18.98
N LYS A 482 -10.07 21.77 -19.68
CA LYS A 482 -9.51 20.41 -19.67
C LYS A 482 -8.23 20.33 -20.51
N PRO A 483 -7.35 19.33 -20.31
CA PRO A 483 -6.17 19.13 -21.15
C PRO A 483 -6.48 19.11 -22.65
N GLN A 484 -7.58 18.45 -23.05
CA GLN A 484 -8.03 18.34 -24.44
C GLN A 484 -8.35 19.70 -25.07
N GLU A 485 -8.85 20.65 -24.29
CA GLU A 485 -9.19 22.00 -24.75
C GLU A 485 -7.93 22.86 -25.00
N SER A 486 -6.76 22.40 -24.55
CA SER A 486 -5.48 23.08 -24.76
C SER A 486 -4.71 22.59 -26.00
N ILE A 487 -5.23 21.59 -26.72
CA ILE A 487 -4.55 20.99 -27.88
C ILE A 487 -4.33 22.02 -28.99
N ASP A 488 -5.34 22.81 -29.35
CA ASP A 488 -5.20 23.81 -30.43
C ASP A 488 -4.17 24.89 -30.09
N ALA A 489 -4.14 25.32 -28.82
CA ALA A 489 -3.15 26.27 -28.33
C ALA A 489 -1.72 25.70 -28.35
N TRP A 490 -1.56 24.40 -28.09
CA TRP A 490 -0.27 23.72 -28.20
C TRP A 490 0.16 23.53 -29.66
N LEU A 491 -0.72 23.02 -30.53
CA LEU A 491 -0.44 22.83 -31.95
C LEU A 491 0.01 24.14 -32.61
N ALA A 492 -0.67 25.25 -32.30
CA ALA A 492 -0.29 26.59 -32.76
C ALA A 492 1.13 27.01 -32.35
N ARG A 493 1.63 26.56 -31.19
CA ARG A 493 2.99 26.85 -30.71
C ARG A 493 4.07 26.03 -31.41
N VAL A 494 3.75 24.80 -31.81
CA VAL A 494 4.70 23.90 -32.49
C VAL A 494 4.61 24.00 -34.01
N GLY A 495 3.90 25.00 -34.52
CA GLY A 495 3.85 25.33 -35.95
C GLY A 495 2.86 24.49 -36.77
N ARG A 496 1.99 23.69 -36.14
CA ARG A 496 0.90 22.97 -36.83
C ARG A 496 -0.42 23.71 -36.62
N ARG A 497 -1.03 24.20 -37.68
CA ARG A 497 -2.44 24.65 -37.63
C ARG A 497 -3.32 23.47 -38.05
N ARG A 498 -4.44 23.28 -37.34
CA ARG A 498 -5.47 22.30 -37.74
C ARG A 498 -6.05 22.64 -39.11
#